data_AF-A0A5P3VDJ2-F1
#
_entry.id   AF-A0A5P3VDJ2-F1
#
_cell.length_a   1.000
_cell.length_b   1.000
_cell.length_c   1.000
_cell.angle_alpha   90.00
_cell.angle_beta   90.00
_cell.angle_gamma   90.00
#
_symmetry.space_group_name_H-M   'P 1'
#
loop_
_entity.id
_entity.type
_entity.pdbx_description
1 polymer ?
#
loop_
_entity_poly.entity_id
_entity_poly.type
_entity_poly.pdbx_seq_one_letter_code
_entity_poly.pdbx_strand_id
1 'polypeptide(L)' 'MRQAGGWGAAWAGAKIGAAAGATVGIETGPGVIVTGLVGGIIGGSLGYWGADWVVDQME' A
#
# COMPACT_ATOMS: atom_id res chain seq x y z
N MET A 1 -18.10 9.09 -3.90
CA MET A 1 -17.73 7.67 -4.15
C MET A 1 -16.27 7.52 -4.59
N ARG A 2 -15.74 8.38 -5.47
CA ARG A 2 -14.32 8.41 -5.89
C ARG A 2 -13.32 8.45 -4.73
N GLN A 3 -13.51 9.38 -3.77
CA GLN A 3 -12.63 9.51 -2.61
C GLN A 3 -12.69 8.29 -1.65
N ALA A 4 -13.88 7.72 -1.42
CA ALA A 4 -14.04 6.51 -0.60
C ALA A 4 -13.40 5.28 -1.26
N GLY A 5 -13.48 5.16 -2.59
CA GLY A 5 -12.78 4.14 -3.37
C GLY A 5 -11.26 4.29 -3.31
N GLY A 6 -10.74 5.52 -3.44
CA GLY A 6 -9.32 5.82 -3.28
C GLY A 6 -8.80 5.47 -1.89
N TRP A 7 -9.51 5.84 -0.82
CA TRP A 7 -9.13 5.47 0.56
C TRP A 7 -9.21 3.96 0.82
N GLY A 8 -10.20 3.28 0.23
CA GLY A 8 -10.31 1.83 0.31
C GLY A 8 -9.13 1.11 -0.36
N ALA A 9 -8.76 1.57 -1.55
CA ALA A 9 -7.60 1.04 -2.27
C ALA A 9 -6.27 1.39 -1.59
N ALA A 10 -6.16 2.57 -1.00
CA ALA A 10 -5.00 2.95 -0.19
C ALA A 10 -4.83 2.04 1.03
N TRP A 11 -5.92 1.71 1.72
CA TRP A 11 -5.88 0.79 2.86
C TRP A 11 -5.48 -0.64 2.46
N ALA A 12 -6.04 -1.14 1.36
CA ALA A 12 -5.68 -2.45 0.83
C ALA A 12 -4.21 -2.49 0.39
N GLY A 13 -3.77 -1.46 -0.36
CA GLY A 13 -2.39 -1.30 -0.78
C GLY A 13 -1.41 -1.19 0.39
N ALA A 14 -1.79 -0.48 1.45
CA ALA A 14 -0.94 -0.34 2.65
C ALA A 14 -0.72 -1.68 3.36
N LYS A 15 -1.75 -2.54 3.43
CA LYS A 15 -1.61 -3.87 4.02
C LYS A 15 -0.72 -4.79 3.18
N ILE A 16 -0.94 -4.82 1.87
CA ILE A 16 -0.15 -5.64 0.94
C ILE A 16 1.30 -5.15 0.94
N GLY A 17 1.51 -3.85 0.83
CA GLY A 17 2.82 -3.23 0.90
C GLY A 17 3.51 -3.48 2.24
N ALA A 18 2.79 -3.42 3.36
CA ALA A 18 3.36 -3.72 4.67
C ALA A 18 3.74 -5.19 4.84
N ALA A 19 2.91 -6.11 4.34
CA ALA A 19 3.23 -7.53 4.35
C ALA A 19 4.45 -7.84 3.47
N ALA A 20 4.49 -7.30 2.25
CA ALA A 20 5.63 -7.46 1.34
C ALA A 20 6.90 -6.84 1.94
N GLY A 21 6.82 -5.61 2.46
CA GLY A 21 7.91 -4.93 3.14
C GLY A 21 8.42 -5.72 4.35
N ALA A 22 7.52 -6.28 5.15
CA ALA A 22 7.88 -7.13 6.28
C ALA A 22 8.69 -8.35 5.83
N THR A 23 8.31 -9.02 4.73
CA THR A 23 9.08 -10.17 4.21
C THR A 23 10.52 -9.80 3.84
N VAL A 24 10.78 -8.57 3.41
CA VAL A 24 12.13 -8.09 3.08
C VAL A 24 13.00 -7.88 4.33
N GLY A 25 12.41 -7.52 5.47
CA GLY A 25 13.15 -7.23 6.70
C GLY A 25 13.11 -8.33 7.76
N ILE A 26 12.43 -9.44 7.50
CA ILE A 26 12.14 -10.47 8.50
C ILE A 26 13.39 -11.09 9.11
N GLU A 27 14.47 -11.15 8.33
CA GLU A 27 15.76 -11.71 8.73
C GLU A 27 16.50 -10.85 9.76
N THR A 28 16.12 -9.58 9.87
CA THR A 28 16.80 -8.61 10.76
C THR A 28 16.08 -8.41 12.09
N GLY A 29 15.00 -9.14 12.37
CA GLY A 29 14.18 -8.99 13.58
C GLY A 29 13.51 -7.61 13.62
N PRO A 30 14.00 -6.62 14.38
CA PRO A 30 13.44 -5.26 14.38
C PRO A 30 13.31 -4.59 13.00
N GLY A 31 14.15 -4.94 12.01
CA GLY A 31 14.00 -4.36 10.67
C GLY A 31 12.71 -4.78 9.95
N VAL A 32 12.03 -5.84 10.39
CA VAL A 32 10.69 -6.24 9.90
C VAL A 32 9.65 -5.13 10.07
N ILE A 33 9.78 -4.34 11.15
CA ILE A 33 8.88 -3.22 11.45
C ILE A 33 9.17 -2.06 10.52
N VAL A 34 10.45 -1.76 10.30
CA VAL A 34 10.88 -0.63 9.46
C VAL A 34 10.53 -0.90 8.00
N THR A 35 10.92 -2.06 7.48
CA THR A 35 10.64 -2.42 6.08
C THR A 35 9.14 -2.64 5.86
N GLY A 36 8.41 -3.16 6.84
CA GLY A 36 6.96 -3.24 6.81
C GLY A 36 6.28 -1.87 6.79
N LEU A 37 6.72 -0.91 7.60
CA LEU A 37 6.19 0.46 7.57
C LEU A 37 6.46 1.16 6.25
N VAL A 38 7.70 1.07 5.75
CA VAL A 38 8.09 1.65 4.45
C VAL A 38 7.27 1.03 3.32
N GLY A 39 7.17 -0.31 3.30
CA GLY A 39 6.35 -1.02 2.33
C GLY A 39 4.88 -0.63 2.40
N GLY A 40 4.34 -0.43 3.61
CA GLY A 40 2.96 0.01 3.80
C GLY A 40 2.69 1.43 3.29
N ILE A 41 3.62 2.36 3.50
CA ILE A 41 3.50 3.73 2.97
C ILE A 41 3.54 3.71 1.44
N ILE A 42 4.46 2.95 0.85
CA ILE A 42 4.60 2.83 -0.61
C ILE A 42 3.36 2.16 -1.20
N GLY A 43 2.98 1.00 -0.68
CA GLY A 43 1.82 0.24 -1.15
C GLY A 43 0.50 1.01 -0.99
N GLY A 44 0.35 1.76 0.11
CA GLY A 44 -0.84 2.60 0.32
C GLY A 44 -0.92 3.76 -0.66
N SER A 45 0.21 4.41 -0.95
CA SER A 45 0.29 5.49 -1.94
C SER A 45 -0.02 4.98 -3.35
N LEU A 46 0.53 3.81 -3.71
CA LEU A 46 0.25 3.14 -4.99
C LEU A 46 -1.21 2.70 -5.09
N GLY A 47 -1.82 2.24 -4.01
CA GLY A 47 -3.24 1.87 -3.97
C GLY A 47 -4.16 3.07 -4.19
N TYR A 48 -3.86 4.22 -3.57
CA TYR A 48 -4.64 5.44 -3.74
C TYR A 48 -4.59 5.95 -5.19
N TRP A 49 -3.39 6.14 -5.74
CA TRP A 49 -3.21 6.65 -7.10
C TRP A 49 -3.57 5.62 -8.17
N GLY A 50 -3.39 4.32 -7.89
CA GLY A 50 -3.84 3.25 -8.77
C GLY A 50 -5.35 3.22 -8.89
N ALA A 51 -6.10 3.48 -7.81
CA ALA A 51 -7.54 3.61 -7.87
C ALA A 51 -7.99 4.85 -8.66
N ASP A 52 -7.28 5.96 -8.53
CA ASP A 52 -7.53 7.14 -9.38
C ASP A 52 -7.30 6.80 -10.87
N TRP A 53 -6.19 6.15 -11.22
CA TRP A 53 -5.90 5.74 -12.60
C TRP A 53 -6.95 4.77 -13.18
N VAL A 54 -7.40 3.78 -12.41
CA VAL A 54 -8.45 2.85 -12.84
C VAL A 54 -9.77 3.58 -13.10
N VAL A 55 -10.12 4.56 -12.26
CA VAL A 55 -11.32 5.37 -12.46
C VAL A 55 -11.22 6.20 -13.74
N ASP A 56 -10.06 6.81 -14.00
CA ASP A 56 -9.82 7.59 -15.22
C ASP A 56 -9.85 6.72 -16.50
N GLN A 57 -9.58 5.41 -16.41
CA GLN A 57 -9.69 4.47 -17.53
C GLN A 57 -11.13 4.00 -17.81
N MET A 58 -12.07 4.24 -16.89
CA MET A 58 -13.46 3.78 -16.98
C MET A 58 -14.41 4.87 -17.49
N GLU A 59 -13.91 6.10 -17.67
CA GLU A 59 -14.60 7.22 -18.31
C GLU A 59 -14.29 7.27 -19.82
#